data_AF-A0A1C5NTU4-F1
#
_entry.id   AF-A0A1C5NTU4-F1
#
_cell.length_a   1.000
_cell.length_b   1.000
_cell.length_c   1.000
_cell.angle_alpha   90.00
_cell.angle_beta   90.00
_cell.angle_gamma   90.00
#
_symmetry.space_group_name_H-M   'P 1'
#
loop_
_entity.id
_entity.type
_entity.pdbx_description
1 polymer ?
#
loop_
_entity_poly.entity_id
_entity_poly.type
_entity_poly.pdbx_seq_one_letter_code
_entity_poly.pdbx_strand_id
1 'polypeptide(L)'
;MLYKNLPQEELNKVMRIRTCLDYVAALTFFLKGDWDNARAVIRARDEYKRICPSFSSLREENLRKKTLNLIPEQIKSSILWQFYARGCKRFSQLSDLKG
;
A
#
# COMPACT_ATOMS: atom_id res chain seq x y z
N MET A 1 3.54 -7.03 1.36
CA MET A 1 2.09 -6.91 1.03
C MET A 1 1.35 -6.30 2.22
N LEU A 2 0.54 -5.27 1.99
CA LEU A 2 -0.25 -4.58 3.03
C LEU A 2 -1.43 -5.43 3.53
N TYR A 3 -2.05 -6.21 2.63
CA TYR A 3 -3.22 -7.03 2.93
C TYR A 3 -3.08 -8.00 4.11
N LYS A 4 -1.86 -8.46 4.40
CA LYS A 4 -1.63 -9.45 5.48
C LYS A 4 -1.66 -8.84 6.89
N ASN A 5 -1.40 -7.54 7.01
CA ASN A 5 -1.02 -6.92 8.28
C ASN A 5 -1.88 -5.70 8.68
N LEU A 6 -2.66 -5.13 7.75
CA LEU A 6 -3.53 -3.99 8.10
C LEU A 6 -4.75 -4.43 8.93
N PRO A 7 -5.14 -3.64 9.95
CA PRO A 7 -6.42 -3.79 10.62
C PRO A 7 -7.59 -3.77 9.64
N GLN A 8 -8.68 -4.45 9.97
CA GLN A 8 -9.85 -4.57 9.08
C GLN A 8 -10.46 -3.20 8.74
N GLU A 9 -10.46 -2.28 9.69
CA GLU A 9 -11.02 -0.92 9.57
C GLU A 9 -10.33 -0.10 8.47
N GLU A 10 -9.00 -0.19 8.37
CA GLU A 10 -8.21 0.58 7.41
C GLU A 10 -7.97 -0.16 6.10
N LEU A 11 -8.05 -1.50 6.11
CA LEU A 11 -7.72 -2.35 4.98
C LEU A 11 -8.46 -1.92 3.71
N ASN A 12 -9.80 -1.82 3.80
CA ASN A 12 -10.63 -1.54 2.64
C ASN A 12 -10.32 -0.17 2.04
N LYS A 13 -10.11 0.84 2.89
CA LYS A 13 -9.76 2.20 2.45
C LYS A 13 -8.39 2.22 1.77
N VAL A 14 -7.37 1.66 2.42
CA VAL A 14 -5.99 1.66 1.90
C VAL A 14 -5.88 0.86 0.61
N MET A 15 -6.54 -0.30 0.52
CA MET A 15 -6.53 -1.13 -0.68
C MET A 15 -7.31 -0.50 -1.84
N ARG A 16 -8.38 0.26 -1.58
CA ARG A 16 -9.08 1.06 -2.62
C ARG A 16 -8.18 2.17 -3.17
N ILE A 17 -7.53 2.94 -2.29
CA ILE A 17 -6.60 4.01 -2.71
C ILE A 17 -5.45 3.42 -3.52
N ARG A 18 -4.83 2.34 -3.03
CA ARG A 18 -3.78 1.62 -3.76
C ARG A 18 -4.24 1.20 -5.15
N THR A 19 -5.44 0.61 -5.26
CA THR A 19 -6.02 0.21 -6.54
C THR A 19 -6.18 1.37 -7.50
N CYS A 20 -6.70 2.50 -7.02
CA CYS A 20 -6.85 3.71 -7.83
C CYS A 20 -5.48 4.20 -8.34
N LEU A 21 -4.50 4.29 -7.46
CA LEU A 21 -3.14 4.73 -7.81
C LEU A 21 -2.46 3.79 -8.80
N ASP A 22 -2.61 2.47 -8.63
CA ASP A 22 -2.06 1.47 -9.56
C ASP A 22 -2.63 1.67 -10.99
N TYR A 23 -3.95 1.88 -11.12
CA TYR A 23 -4.56 2.13 -12.43
C TYR A 23 -4.18 3.48 -13.02
N VAL A 24 -4.04 4.53 -12.20
CA VAL A 24 -3.50 5.83 -12.65
C VAL A 24 -2.07 5.67 -13.18
N ALA A 25 -1.24 4.87 -12.50
CA ALA A 25 0.11 4.56 -12.96
C ALA A 25 0.09 3.80 -14.30
N ALA A 26 -0.76 2.78 -14.43
CA ALA A 26 -0.93 2.03 -15.68
C ALA A 26 -1.38 2.94 -16.84
N LEU A 27 -2.35 3.83 -16.60
CA LEU A 27 -2.80 4.82 -17.58
C LEU A 27 -1.68 5.79 -17.95
N THR A 28 -0.89 6.24 -16.97
CA THR A 28 0.24 7.14 -17.21
C THR A 28 1.31 6.49 -18.09
N PHE A 29 1.64 5.22 -17.85
CA PHE A 29 2.55 4.46 -18.71
C PHE A 29 1.99 4.27 -20.11
N PHE A 30 0.70 3.92 -20.22
CA PHE A 30 0.01 3.80 -21.51
C PHE A 30 0.07 5.10 -22.31
N LEU A 31 -0.25 6.25 -21.70
CA LEU A 31 -0.21 7.55 -22.36
C LEU A 31 1.21 7.98 -22.78
N LYS A 32 2.24 7.47 -22.09
CA LYS A 32 3.65 7.67 -22.45
C LYS A 32 4.15 6.71 -23.54
N GLY A 33 3.31 5.79 -24.02
CA GLY A 33 3.69 4.75 -24.98
C GLY A 33 4.50 3.61 -24.37
N ASP A 34 4.56 3.52 -23.05
CA ASP A 34 5.30 2.49 -22.32
C ASP A 34 4.38 1.29 -22.01
N TRP A 35 4.19 0.48 -23.04
CA TRP A 35 3.26 -0.66 -23.02
C TRP A 35 3.69 -1.77 -22.07
N ASP A 36 4.99 -1.99 -21.91
CA ASP A 36 5.53 -3.05 -21.07
C ASP A 36 5.29 -2.75 -19.59
N ASN A 37 5.52 -1.51 -19.15
CA ASN A 37 5.24 -1.10 -17.78
C ASN A 37 3.74 -1.04 -17.49
N ALA A 38 2.92 -0.53 -18.42
CA ALA A 38 1.46 -0.57 -18.27
C ALA A 38 0.97 -2.01 -18.07
N ARG A 39 1.45 -2.96 -18.90
CA ARG A 39 1.08 -4.38 -18.80
C ARG A 39 1.63 -5.03 -17.53
N ALA A 40 2.81 -4.64 -17.06
CA ALA A 40 3.36 -5.12 -15.79
C ALA A 40 2.46 -4.75 -14.60
N VAL A 41 1.96 -3.51 -14.57
CA VAL A 41 1.03 -3.06 -13.52
C VAL A 41 -0.27 -3.87 -13.55
N ILE A 42 -0.88 -4.06 -14.73
CA ILE A 42 -2.11 -4.86 -14.86
C ILE A 42 -1.88 -6.31 -14.44
N ARG A 43 -0.79 -6.95 -14.89
CA ARG A 43 -0.44 -8.31 -14.48
C ARG A 43 -0.27 -8.44 -12.97
N ALA A 44 0.42 -7.50 -12.33
CA ALA A 44 0.58 -7.50 -10.88
C ALA A 44 -0.77 -7.40 -10.15
N ARG A 45 -1.75 -6.66 -10.70
CA ARG A 45 -3.10 -6.56 -10.15
C ARG A 45 -3.88 -7.87 -10.29
N ASP A 46 -3.79 -8.53 -11.44
CA ASP A 46 -4.47 -9.79 -11.68
C ASP A 46 -3.88 -10.92 -10.84
N GLU A 47 -2.55 -10.98 -10.75
CA GLU A 47 -1.85 -11.90 -9.86
C GLU A 47 -2.23 -11.65 -8.40
N TYR A 48 -2.25 -10.39 -7.95
CA TYR A 48 -2.73 -10.03 -6.63
C TYR A 48 -4.14 -10.56 -6.36
N LYS A 49 -5.08 -10.39 -7.30
CA LYS A 49 -6.46 -10.92 -7.15
C LYS A 49 -6.49 -12.44 -7.03
N ARG A 50 -5.62 -13.16 -7.75
CA ARG A 50 -5.53 -14.64 -7.68
C ARG A 50 -4.97 -15.12 -6.35
N ILE A 51 -3.95 -14.45 -5.80
CA ILE A 51 -3.30 -14.85 -4.54
C ILE A 51 -4.01 -14.31 -3.29
N CYS A 52 -4.80 -13.24 -3.40
CA CYS A 52 -5.43 -12.59 -2.24
C CYS A 52 -6.32 -13.55 -1.39
N PRO A 53 -7.13 -14.45 -1.99
CA PRO A 53 -7.93 -15.41 -1.23
C PRO A 53 -7.12 -16.39 -0.38
N SER A 54 -5.93 -16.79 -0.83
CA SER A 54 -5.06 -17.72 -0.08
C SER A 54 -4.40 -17.07 1.14
N PHE A 55 -4.47 -15.74 1.27
CA PHE A 55 -3.94 -15.01 2.41
C PHE A 55 -4.95 -14.75 3.52
N SER A 56 -6.20 -15.20 3.39
CA SER A 56 -7.22 -15.02 4.44
C SER A 56 -6.82 -15.69 5.77
N SER A 57 -6.40 -16.95 5.71
CA SER A 57 -5.93 -17.72 6.88
C SER A 57 -4.66 -17.12 7.49
N LEU A 58 -3.70 -16.76 6.64
CA LEU A 58 -2.44 -16.12 7.06
C LEU A 58 -2.68 -14.74 7.70
N ARG A 59 -3.72 -14.02 7.26
CA ARG A 59 -4.10 -12.72 7.84
C ARG A 59 -4.65 -12.90 9.26
N GLU A 60 -5.52 -13.88 9.48
CA GLU A 60 -6.05 -14.18 10.81
C GLU A 60 -4.93 -14.56 11.79
N GLU A 61 -3.99 -15.41 11.34
CA GLU A 61 -2.83 -15.78 12.15
C GLU A 61 -1.92 -14.58 12.46
N ASN A 62 -1.64 -13.71 11.47
CA ASN A 62 -0.80 -12.52 11.68
C ASN A 62 -1.47 -11.51 12.62
N LEU A 63 -2.79 -11.33 12.51
CA LEU A 63 -3.53 -10.45 13.40
C LEU A 63 -3.53 -11.00 14.83
N ARG A 64 -3.65 -12.32 15.02
CA ARG A 64 -3.56 -12.95 16.35
C ARG A 64 -2.16 -12.86 16.95
N LYS A 65 -1.11 -12.99 16.14
CA LYS A 65 0.29 -12.89 16.57
C LYS A 65 0.76 -11.44 16.80
N LYS A 66 -0.04 -10.45 16.45
CA LYS A 66 0.30 -9.03 16.64
C LYS A 66 0.44 -8.72 18.13
N THR A 67 1.68 -8.58 18.60
CA THR A 67 2.01 -8.30 20.01
C THR A 67 1.77 -6.83 20.40
N LEU A 68 1.90 -5.90 19.45
CA LEU A 68 1.79 -4.47 19.70
C LEU A 68 0.60 -3.87 18.96
N ASN A 69 -0.34 -3.27 19.67
CA ASN A 69 -1.51 -2.61 19.07
C ASN A 69 -1.11 -1.40 18.20
N LEU A 70 -0.14 -0.61 18.69
CA LEU A 70 0.49 0.52 17.99
C LEU A 70 1.95 0.20 17.73
N ILE A 71 2.35 0.27 16.46
CA ILE A 71 3.76 0.19 16.06
C ILE A 71 4.29 1.62 16.02
N PRO A 72 5.23 2.03 16.89
CA PRO A 72 5.74 3.40 16.96
C PRO A 72 6.28 3.91 15.63
N GLU A 73 6.85 3.02 14.82
CA GLU A 73 7.45 3.31 13.53
C GLU A 73 6.43 3.38 12.39
N GLN A 74 5.16 3.04 12.65
CA GLN A 74 4.11 3.07 11.65
C GLN A 74 3.51 4.48 11.56
N ILE A 75 3.82 5.17 10.47
CA ILE A 75 3.17 6.45 10.15
C ILE A 75 1.67 6.26 9.85
N LYS A 76 0.86 7.21 10.32
CA LYS A 76 -0.59 7.23 10.04
C LYS A 76 -0.92 7.94 8.72
N SER A 77 0.04 8.68 8.16
CA SER A 77 -0.08 9.37 6.87
C SER A 77 0.50 8.58 5.69
N SER A 78 0.15 8.98 4.47
CA SER A 78 0.73 8.42 3.25
C SER A 78 2.17 8.93 3.06
N ILE A 79 3.13 8.01 2.99
CA ILE A 79 4.54 8.35 2.71
C ILE A 79 4.68 9.07 1.35
N LEU A 80 3.86 8.72 0.36
CA LEU A 80 3.87 9.36 -0.95
C LEU A 80 3.39 10.82 -0.85
N TRP A 81 2.38 11.09 -0.03
CA TRP A 81 1.91 12.45 0.21
C TRP A 81 2.97 13.29 0.92
N GLN A 82 3.58 12.72 1.96
CA GLN A 82 4.67 13.37 2.69
C GLN A 82 5.83 13.75 1.75
N PHE A 83 6.19 12.85 0.83
CA PHE A 83 7.27 13.07 -0.12
C PHE A 83 6.91 14.06 -1.25
N TYR A 84 5.84 13.80 -1.99
CA TYR A 84 5.51 14.56 -3.20
C TYR A 84 4.78 15.88 -2.93
N ALA A 85 3.90 15.92 -1.92
CA ALA A 85 3.12 17.12 -1.61
C ALA A 85 3.79 17.99 -0.52
N ARG A 86 4.33 17.37 0.53
CA ARG A 86 4.95 18.10 1.67
C ARG A 86 6.46 18.26 1.57
N GLY A 87 7.11 17.64 0.58
CA GLY A 87 8.55 17.75 0.37
C GLY A 87 9.40 17.10 1.48
N CYS A 88 8.83 16.20 2.29
CA CYS A 88 9.54 15.46 3.32
C CYS A 88 10.45 14.39 2.65
N LYS A 89 11.74 14.71 2.50
CA LYS A 89 12.72 13.83 1.83
C LYS A 89 13.51 12.94 2.80
N ARG A 90 13.45 13.21 4.11
CA ARG A 90 14.15 12.44 5.15
C ARG A 90 13.17 11.84 6.15
N PHE A 91 13.50 10.67 6.68
CA PHE A 91 12.70 9.99 7.71
C PHE A 91 12.50 10.86 8.96
N SER A 92 13.52 11.59 9.39
CA SER A 92 13.46 12.52 10.53
C SER A 92 12.50 13.70 10.35
N GLN A 93 12.04 13.96 9.12
CA GLN A 93 11.08 15.02 8.83
C GLN A 93 9.62 14.55 8.92
N LEU A 94 9.38 13.25 9.11
CA LEU A 94 8.03 12.71 9.23
C LEU A 94 7.43 13.12 10.58
N SER A 95 6.42 13.99 10.50
CA SER A 95 5.72 14.54 11.68
C SER A 95 5.10 13.48 12.58
N ASP A 96 4.66 12.36 11.99
CA ASP A 96 3.92 11.32 12.70
C ASP A 96 4.81 10.40 13.54
N LEU A 97 6.13 10.51 13.39
CA LEU A 97 7.14 9.75 14.14
C LEU A 97 7.81 10.59 15.23
N LYS A 98 7.49 11.87 15.31
CA LYS A 98 7.84 12.69 16.46
C LYS A 98 6.84 12.35 17.56
N GLY A 99 7.24 11.39 18.40
CA GLY A 99 6.57 11.12 19.67
C GLY A 99 6.54 12.36 20.56
#